data_AF-A0A9X4EXJ7-F1
#
_entry.id   AF-A0A9X4EXJ7-F1
#
_cell.length_a   1.000
_cell.length_b   1.000
_cell.length_c   1.000
_cell.angle_alpha   90.00
_cell.angle_beta   90.00
_cell.angle_gamma   90.00
#
_symmetry.space_group_name_H-M   'P 1'
#
loop_
_entity.id
_entity.type
_entity.pdbx_description
1 polymer ?
#
loop_
_entity_poly.entity_id
_entity_poly.type
_entity_poly.pdbx_seq_one_letter_code
_entity_poly.pdbx_strand_id
1 'polypeptide(L)'
;MNKNIKDNLKAWHQLYLEQNAEIDPDDPSIWDYDNANKYIPFFEYQLLGALTFLKQAFHDTDDLELLGLISKLEMQVHRDMSEEQQYENEYHELEIEAMRYSDSVRKFCIDLFYNEKRYQLDFSQFRFEVEQNKALLTEAGLYEQLLRYLDENKKLDAIYNEVKYAALKVEHEGDLPSIGQIDELFAQYKEKIVNNAQKHIAKQLKKART
;
A
#
# COMPACT_ATOMS: atom_id res chain seq x y z
N MET A 1 16.03 -46.92 -24.71
CA MET A 1 15.71 -45.48 -24.84
C MET A 1 14.71 -45.05 -23.75
N ASN A 2 13.54 -45.68 -23.64
CA ASN A 2 12.51 -45.34 -22.63
C ASN A 2 12.99 -45.41 -21.17
N LYS A 3 13.88 -46.36 -20.82
CA LYS A 3 14.45 -46.46 -19.46
C LYS A 3 15.19 -45.19 -19.02
N ASN A 4 16.04 -44.62 -19.88
CA ASN A 4 16.76 -43.37 -19.57
C ASN A 4 15.80 -42.18 -19.42
N ILE A 5 14.69 -42.16 -20.18
CA ILE A 5 13.68 -41.11 -20.08
C ILE A 5 12.92 -41.23 -18.76
N LYS A 6 12.52 -42.44 -18.36
CA LYS A 6 11.90 -42.70 -17.06
C LYS A 6 12.80 -42.31 -15.90
N ASP A 7 14.07 -42.71 -15.95
CA ASP A 7 15.03 -42.41 -14.88
C ASP A 7 15.28 -40.89 -14.78
N ASN A 8 15.37 -40.19 -15.90
CA ASN A 8 15.47 -38.72 -15.92
C ASN A 8 14.21 -38.03 -15.40
N LEU A 9 13.02 -38.49 -15.77
CA LEU A 9 11.75 -37.93 -15.27
C LEU A 9 11.59 -38.16 -13.76
N LYS A 10 12.00 -39.34 -13.24
CA LYS A 10 11.99 -39.63 -11.80
C LYS A 10 12.97 -38.75 -11.04
N ALA A 11 14.20 -38.61 -11.54
CA ALA A 11 15.20 -37.74 -10.93
C ALA A 11 14.76 -36.26 -10.96
N TRP A 12 14.19 -35.83 -12.06
CA TRP A 12 13.66 -34.47 -12.21
C TRP A 12 12.46 -34.23 -11.27
N HIS A 13 11.52 -35.16 -11.18
CA HIS A 13 10.38 -35.06 -10.25
C HIS A 13 10.84 -34.92 -8.81
N GLN A 14 11.85 -35.70 -8.42
CA GLN A 14 12.42 -35.63 -7.09
C GLN A 14 13.05 -34.26 -6.81
N LEU A 15 13.82 -33.71 -7.77
CA LEU A 15 14.38 -32.36 -7.65
C LEU A 15 13.30 -31.28 -7.57
N TYR A 16 12.23 -31.41 -8.35
CA TYR A 16 11.08 -30.49 -8.30
C TYR A 16 10.40 -30.53 -6.92
N LEU A 17 10.17 -31.72 -6.38
CA LEU A 17 9.62 -31.90 -5.03
C LEU A 17 10.55 -31.33 -3.95
N GLU A 18 11.87 -31.43 -4.12
CA GLU A 18 12.86 -30.87 -3.18
C GLU A 18 12.93 -29.34 -3.26
N GLN A 19 12.75 -28.75 -4.44
CA GLN A 19 12.74 -27.30 -4.65
C GLN A 19 11.43 -26.66 -4.17
N ASN A 20 10.32 -27.38 -4.28
CA ASN A 20 8.98 -26.94 -3.86
C ASN A 20 8.50 -27.62 -2.56
N ALA A 21 9.40 -28.28 -1.82
CA ALA A 21 9.07 -28.80 -0.50
C ALA A 21 8.73 -27.62 0.41
N GLU A 22 7.55 -27.67 1.02
CA GLU A 22 6.94 -26.62 1.87
C GLU A 22 7.97 -25.67 2.46
N ILE A 23 8.02 -24.48 1.89
CA ILE A 23 8.69 -23.35 2.51
C ILE A 23 7.87 -23.05 3.77
N ASP A 24 8.50 -23.10 4.94
CA ASP A 24 7.86 -22.80 6.23
C ASP A 24 7.20 -21.42 6.14
N PRO A 25 5.85 -21.30 6.17
CA PRO A 25 5.16 -20.03 5.96
C PRO A 25 5.56 -18.93 6.97
N ASP A 26 6.20 -19.30 8.09
CA ASP A 26 6.72 -18.38 9.11
C ASP A 26 8.20 -18.00 8.88
N ASP A 27 8.87 -18.47 7.81
CA ASP A 27 10.24 -18.09 7.48
C ASP A 27 10.30 -16.62 6.99
N PRO A 28 10.95 -15.69 7.72
CA PRO A 28 11.01 -14.29 7.33
C PRO A 28 11.78 -14.05 6.02
N SER A 29 12.55 -15.02 5.53
CA SER A 29 13.33 -14.94 4.29
C SER A 29 12.49 -15.11 3.00
N ILE A 30 11.21 -15.47 3.14
CA ILE A 30 10.22 -15.54 2.05
C ILE A 30 9.90 -14.15 1.52
N TRP A 31 9.93 -13.15 2.39
CA TRP A 31 9.64 -11.75 2.06
C TRP A 31 10.88 -10.97 1.60
N ASP A 32 12.03 -11.64 1.49
CA ASP A 32 13.25 -11.04 0.99
C ASP A 32 13.13 -10.87 -0.54
N TYR A 33 12.88 -9.63 -0.98
CA TYR A 33 12.75 -9.29 -2.40
C TYR A 33 13.98 -9.71 -3.23
N ASP A 34 15.14 -9.92 -2.60
CA ASP A 34 16.35 -10.42 -3.25
C ASP A 34 16.31 -11.96 -3.54
N ASN A 35 15.39 -12.71 -2.93
CA ASN A 35 15.10 -14.11 -3.25
C ASN A 35 14.13 -14.27 -4.45
N ALA A 36 13.60 -13.19 -5.02
CA ALA A 36 12.74 -13.23 -6.21
C ALA A 36 13.43 -13.88 -7.43
N ASN A 37 14.76 -13.98 -7.44
CA ASN A 37 15.53 -14.73 -8.44
C ASN A 37 15.38 -16.27 -8.36
N LYS A 38 14.74 -16.81 -7.32
CA LYS A 38 14.37 -18.24 -7.27
C LYS A 38 13.10 -18.55 -8.05
N TYR A 39 12.25 -17.54 -8.26
CA TYR A 39 11.11 -17.65 -9.15
C TYR A 39 11.60 -17.32 -10.56
N ILE A 40 11.81 -18.32 -11.40
CA ILE A 40 11.91 -18.09 -12.84
C ILE A 40 10.47 -17.89 -13.28
N PRO A 41 10.01 -16.66 -13.57
CA PRO A 41 8.68 -16.50 -14.12
C PRO A 41 8.63 -17.36 -15.37
N PHE A 42 7.58 -18.16 -15.53
CA PHE A 42 7.34 -19.01 -16.71
C PHE A 42 7.96 -20.43 -16.69
N PHE A 43 8.61 -20.87 -15.62
CA PHE A 43 9.21 -22.21 -15.57
C PHE A 43 8.16 -23.33 -15.62
N GLU A 44 7.07 -23.18 -14.87
CA GLU A 44 5.94 -24.11 -14.78
C GLU A 44 5.27 -24.27 -16.15
N TYR A 45 5.13 -23.17 -16.92
CA TYR A 45 4.60 -23.20 -18.28
C TYR A 45 5.53 -23.91 -19.27
N GLN A 46 6.85 -23.69 -19.16
CA GLN A 46 7.83 -24.40 -19.98
C GLN A 46 7.83 -25.90 -19.69
N LEU A 47 7.74 -26.24 -18.41
CA LEU A 47 7.68 -27.61 -17.93
C LEU A 47 6.39 -28.31 -18.39
N LEU A 48 5.24 -27.63 -18.26
CA LEU A 48 3.97 -28.14 -18.77
C LEU A 48 4.04 -28.37 -20.29
N GLY A 49 4.66 -27.45 -21.02
CA GLY A 49 4.93 -27.62 -22.46
C GLY A 49 5.79 -28.85 -22.76
N ALA A 50 6.86 -29.08 -21.99
CA ALA A 50 7.73 -30.24 -22.15
C ALA A 50 7.00 -31.56 -21.82
N LEU A 51 6.20 -31.60 -20.75
CA LEU A 51 5.40 -32.76 -20.38
C LEU A 51 4.33 -33.07 -21.42
N THR A 52 3.65 -32.04 -21.94
CA THR A 52 2.68 -32.17 -23.04
C THR A 52 3.34 -32.76 -24.28
N PHE A 53 4.51 -32.25 -24.66
CA PHE A 53 5.28 -32.77 -25.78
C PHE A 53 5.68 -34.24 -25.58
N LEU A 54 6.21 -34.61 -24.41
CA LEU A 54 6.57 -35.99 -24.10
C LEU A 54 5.34 -36.91 -24.16
N LYS A 55 4.21 -36.48 -23.60
CA LYS A 55 2.96 -37.24 -23.64
C LYS A 55 2.52 -37.51 -25.09
N GLN A 56 2.59 -36.51 -25.96
CA GLN A 56 2.31 -36.66 -27.40
C GLN A 56 3.33 -37.56 -28.12
N ALA A 57 4.62 -37.39 -27.85
CA ALA A 57 5.68 -38.17 -28.48
C ALA A 57 5.62 -39.68 -28.13
N PHE A 58 5.07 -40.02 -26.96
CA PHE A 58 4.98 -41.39 -26.47
C PHE A 58 3.55 -41.95 -26.43
N HIS A 59 2.54 -41.23 -26.94
CA HIS A 59 1.13 -41.61 -26.78
C HIS A 59 0.76 -42.95 -27.43
N ASP A 60 1.39 -43.28 -28.56
CA ASP A 60 1.19 -44.55 -29.29
C ASP A 60 2.04 -45.70 -28.74
N THR A 61 2.76 -45.50 -27.63
CA THR A 61 3.58 -46.56 -27.03
C THR A 61 2.78 -47.38 -26.02
N ASP A 62 3.04 -48.69 -25.99
CA ASP A 62 2.48 -49.59 -24.96
C ASP A 62 3.13 -49.41 -23.57
N ASP A 63 4.01 -48.40 -23.41
CA ASP A 63 4.72 -48.13 -22.15
C ASP A 63 3.85 -47.29 -21.20
N LEU A 64 2.82 -47.94 -20.65
CA LEU A 64 1.85 -47.34 -19.74
C LEU A 64 2.48 -46.73 -18.48
N GLU A 65 3.61 -47.28 -18.00
CA GLU A 65 4.33 -46.71 -16.86
C GLU A 65 4.94 -45.35 -17.21
N LEU A 66 5.51 -45.19 -18.42
CA LEU A 66 6.05 -43.91 -18.88
C LEU A 66 4.93 -42.87 -19.03
N LEU A 67 3.82 -43.24 -19.68
CA LEU A 67 2.67 -42.35 -19.87
C LEU A 67 2.02 -41.97 -18.54
N GLY A 68 1.94 -42.91 -17.59
CA GLY A 68 1.46 -42.67 -16.24
C GLY A 68 2.35 -41.70 -15.46
N LEU A 69 3.68 -41.84 -15.58
CA LEU A 69 4.63 -40.92 -14.96
C LEU A 69 4.50 -39.49 -15.52
N ILE A 70 4.47 -39.34 -16.84
CA ILE A 70 4.31 -38.03 -17.50
C ILE A 70 3.00 -37.38 -17.06
N SER A 71 1.89 -38.12 -17.07
CA SER A 71 0.59 -37.60 -16.67
C SER A 71 0.53 -37.21 -15.20
N LYS A 72 1.19 -37.96 -14.32
CA LYS A 72 1.28 -37.62 -12.89
C LYS A 72 2.01 -36.29 -12.68
N LEU A 73 3.11 -36.06 -13.41
CA LEU A 73 3.86 -34.80 -13.35
C LEU A 73 3.05 -33.64 -13.90
N GLU A 74 2.38 -33.84 -15.03
CA GLU A 74 1.50 -32.84 -15.64
C GLU A 74 0.38 -32.41 -14.68
N MET A 75 -0.28 -33.38 -14.02
CA MET A 75 -1.30 -33.10 -13.01
C MET A 75 -0.76 -32.36 -11.78
N GLN A 76 0.49 -32.62 -11.40
CA GLN A 76 1.11 -31.94 -10.26
C GLN A 76 1.43 -30.49 -10.61
N VAL A 77 2.08 -30.23 -11.74
CA VAL A 77 2.38 -28.87 -12.22
C VAL A 77 1.10 -28.05 -12.35
N HIS A 78 0.03 -28.63 -12.91
CA HIS A 78 -1.26 -27.96 -12.99
C HIS A 78 -1.85 -27.59 -11.63
N ARG A 79 -1.67 -28.45 -10.62
CA ARG A 79 -2.14 -28.18 -9.26
C ARG A 79 -1.37 -27.02 -8.66
N ASP A 80 -0.05 -27.07 -8.72
CA ASP A 80 0.82 -26.07 -8.12
C ASP A 80 0.57 -24.68 -8.75
N MET A 81 0.42 -24.61 -10.08
CA MET A 81 0.01 -23.39 -10.79
C MET A 81 -1.38 -22.89 -10.38
N SER A 82 -2.32 -23.79 -10.11
CA SER A 82 -3.68 -23.42 -9.70
C SER A 82 -3.71 -22.88 -8.28
N GLU A 83 -2.91 -23.47 -7.38
CA GLU A 83 -2.74 -23.01 -6.00
C GLU A 83 -2.08 -21.63 -5.97
N GLU A 84 -0.99 -21.43 -6.71
CA GLU A 84 -0.36 -20.11 -6.88
C GLU A 84 -1.34 -19.07 -7.41
N GLN A 85 -2.08 -19.39 -8.47
CA GLN A 85 -3.05 -18.47 -9.05
C GLN A 85 -4.18 -18.13 -8.06
N GLN A 86 -4.58 -19.07 -7.20
CA GLN A 86 -5.52 -18.78 -6.11
C GLN A 86 -4.93 -17.80 -5.11
N TYR A 87 -3.69 -18.00 -4.67
CA TYR A 87 -3.00 -17.05 -3.79
C TYR A 87 -2.89 -15.67 -4.44
N GLU A 88 -2.43 -15.57 -5.70
CA GLU A 88 -2.34 -14.29 -6.42
C GLU A 88 -3.69 -13.58 -6.52
N ASN A 89 -4.77 -14.32 -6.81
CA ASN A 89 -6.11 -13.76 -6.88
C ASN A 89 -6.57 -13.24 -5.51
N GLU A 90 -6.35 -14.00 -4.43
CA GLU A 90 -6.69 -13.57 -3.07
C GLU A 90 -5.92 -12.29 -2.66
N TYR A 91 -4.61 -12.25 -2.93
CA TYR A 91 -3.81 -11.04 -2.70
C TYR A 91 -4.32 -9.86 -3.52
N HIS A 92 -4.64 -10.07 -4.80
CA HIS A 92 -5.16 -9.01 -5.66
C HIS A 92 -6.52 -8.49 -5.18
N GLU A 93 -7.40 -9.37 -4.71
CA GLU A 93 -8.68 -8.98 -4.12
C GLU A 93 -8.48 -8.15 -2.84
N LEU A 94 -7.54 -8.52 -1.98
CA LEU A 94 -7.18 -7.75 -0.79
C LEU A 94 -6.63 -6.36 -1.13
N GLU A 95 -5.79 -6.25 -2.17
CA GLU A 95 -5.29 -4.95 -2.65
C GLU A 95 -6.41 -4.06 -3.18
N ILE A 96 -7.31 -4.62 -3.99
CA ILE A 96 -8.48 -3.90 -4.52
C ILE A 96 -9.35 -3.40 -3.36
N GLU A 97 -9.59 -4.22 -2.35
CA GLU A 97 -10.41 -3.85 -1.20
C GLU A 97 -9.74 -2.74 -0.37
N ALA A 98 -8.42 -2.83 -0.15
CA ALA A 98 -7.65 -1.77 0.51
C ALA A 98 -7.71 -0.44 -0.27
N MET A 99 -7.65 -0.49 -1.61
CA MET A 99 -7.80 0.69 -2.46
C MET A 99 -9.19 1.30 -2.35
N ARG A 100 -10.26 0.48 -2.41
CA ARG A 100 -11.66 0.92 -2.26
C ARG A 100 -11.90 1.55 -0.91
N TYR A 101 -11.35 0.95 0.14
CA TYR A 101 -11.42 1.48 1.49
C TYR A 101 -10.76 2.86 1.58
N SER A 102 -9.53 2.98 1.07
CA SER A 102 -8.79 4.25 1.07
C SER A 102 -9.55 5.38 0.36
N ASP A 103 -10.16 5.06 -0.78
CA ASP A 103 -10.98 6.00 -1.53
C ASP A 103 -12.26 6.41 -0.79
N SER A 104 -12.84 5.48 -0.03
CA SER A 104 -14.05 5.74 0.76
C SER A 104 -13.75 6.68 1.93
N VAL A 105 -12.65 6.46 2.66
CA VAL A 105 -12.16 7.37 3.70
C VAL A 105 -11.87 8.76 3.14
N ARG A 106 -11.21 8.82 1.98
CA ARG A 106 -10.91 10.09 1.31
C ARG A 106 -12.17 10.88 0.98
N LYS A 107 -13.18 10.23 0.38
CA LYS A 107 -14.47 10.84 0.05
C LYS A 107 -15.19 11.31 1.31
N PHE A 108 -15.24 10.47 2.33
CA PHE A 108 -15.84 10.81 3.61
C PHE A 108 -15.19 12.06 4.25
N CYS A 109 -13.86 12.13 4.27
CA CYS A 109 -13.16 13.33 4.75
C CYS A 109 -13.44 14.56 3.88
N ILE A 110 -13.55 14.41 2.55
CA ILE A 110 -13.91 15.52 1.64
C ILE A 110 -15.30 16.06 1.97
N ASP A 111 -16.26 15.17 2.21
CA ASP A 111 -17.63 15.56 2.53
C ASP A 111 -17.67 16.40 3.81
N LEU A 112 -17.02 15.93 4.88
CA LEU A 112 -16.98 16.64 6.16
C LEU A 112 -16.27 18.01 6.06
N PHE A 113 -15.13 18.08 5.37
CA PHE A 113 -14.31 19.30 5.30
C PHE A 113 -14.88 20.35 4.35
N TYR A 114 -15.30 19.95 3.15
CA TYR A 114 -15.56 20.89 2.05
C TYR A 114 -17.02 21.00 1.65
N ASN A 115 -17.78 19.89 1.69
CA ASN A 115 -19.19 19.90 1.29
C ASN A 115 -20.08 20.33 2.46
N GLU A 116 -19.92 19.70 3.61
CA GLU A 116 -20.63 20.04 4.85
C GLU A 116 -20.02 21.25 5.56
N LYS A 117 -18.73 21.53 5.31
CA LYS A 117 -17.97 22.61 5.96
C LYS A 117 -18.05 22.55 7.48
N ARG A 118 -18.00 21.33 8.03
CA ARG A 118 -18.08 21.04 9.47
C ARG A 118 -16.95 21.73 10.25
N TYR A 119 -15.79 21.89 9.61
CA TYR A 119 -14.58 22.38 10.23
C TYR A 119 -14.22 23.78 9.77
N GLN A 120 -13.86 24.63 10.73
CA GLN A 120 -13.40 26.00 10.48
C GLN A 120 -12.25 26.36 11.40
N LEU A 121 -11.36 27.19 10.86
CA LEU A 121 -10.27 27.81 11.59
C LEU A 121 -10.58 29.28 11.79
N ASP A 122 -10.22 29.80 12.95
CA ASP A 122 -10.33 31.21 13.28
C ASP A 122 -8.95 31.71 13.72
N PHE A 123 -8.34 32.52 12.86
CA PHE A 123 -7.06 33.19 13.11
C PHE A 123 -7.22 34.69 13.32
N SER A 124 -8.43 35.17 13.61
CA SER A 124 -8.71 36.59 13.86
C SER A 124 -7.79 37.19 14.92
N GLN A 125 -7.54 36.47 16.03
CA GLN A 125 -6.61 36.90 17.07
C GLN A 125 -5.19 37.13 16.54
N PHE A 126 -4.68 36.20 15.72
CA PHE A 126 -3.35 36.31 15.13
C PHE A 126 -3.27 37.44 14.09
N ARG A 127 -4.33 37.61 13.29
CA ARG A 127 -4.43 38.71 12.33
C ARG A 127 -4.43 40.05 13.05
N PHE A 128 -5.16 40.17 14.15
CA PHE A 128 -5.19 41.37 14.98
C PHE A 128 -3.80 41.71 15.55
N GLU A 129 -3.06 40.72 16.05
CA GLU A 129 -1.69 40.91 16.55
C GLU A 129 -0.73 41.39 15.46
N VAL A 130 -0.81 40.80 14.25
CA VAL A 130 -0.04 41.24 13.08
C VAL A 130 -0.39 42.69 12.71
N GLU A 131 -1.67 43.04 12.77
CA GLU A 131 -2.13 44.37 12.36
C GLU A 131 -1.74 45.48 13.34
N GLN A 132 -1.73 45.19 14.65
CA GLN A 132 -1.17 46.11 15.64
C GLN A 132 0.30 46.44 15.41
N ASN A 133 1.06 45.53 14.79
CA ASN A 133 2.49 45.68 14.54
C ASN A 133 2.79 45.98 13.06
N LYS A 134 1.80 46.42 12.28
CA LYS A 134 1.90 46.59 10.83
C LYS A 134 3.09 47.43 10.37
N ALA A 135 3.31 48.61 10.97
CA ALA A 135 4.38 49.52 10.56
C ALA A 135 5.76 48.84 10.69
N LEU A 136 6.02 48.26 11.87
CA LEU A 136 7.24 47.52 12.18
C LEU A 136 7.44 46.32 11.23
N LEU A 137 6.40 45.54 11.01
CA LEU A 137 6.45 44.36 10.13
C LEU A 137 6.60 44.73 8.65
N THR A 138 6.07 45.88 8.24
CA THR A 138 6.18 46.37 6.85
C THR A 138 7.61 46.84 6.58
N GLU A 139 8.21 47.58 7.51
CA GLU A 139 9.61 48.03 7.42
C GLU A 139 10.57 46.84 7.36
N ALA A 140 10.30 45.77 8.11
CA ALA A 140 11.05 44.52 8.06
C ALA A 140 10.74 43.62 6.84
N GLY A 141 9.77 43.98 5.99
CA GLY A 141 9.34 43.18 4.83
C GLY A 141 8.63 41.86 5.18
N LEU A 142 8.11 41.71 6.41
CA LEU A 142 7.51 40.48 6.93
C LEU A 142 5.97 40.49 6.91
N TYR A 143 5.35 41.67 6.82
CA TYR A 143 3.91 41.84 6.94
C TYR A 143 3.08 40.97 5.96
N GLU A 144 3.33 41.11 4.66
CA GLU A 144 2.64 40.32 3.61
C GLU A 144 2.93 38.82 3.69
N GLN A 145 4.08 38.43 4.25
CA GLN A 145 4.40 37.02 4.47
C GLN A 145 3.55 36.44 5.60
N LEU A 146 3.38 37.19 6.69
CA LEU A 146 2.56 36.78 7.83
C LEU A 146 1.07 36.72 7.47
N LEU A 147 0.55 37.66 6.69
CA LEU A 147 -0.85 37.60 6.22
C LEU A 147 -1.11 36.36 5.37
N ARG A 148 -0.19 36.03 4.44
CA ARG A 148 -0.28 34.80 3.64
C ARG A 148 -0.14 33.53 4.49
N TYR A 149 0.66 33.57 5.55
CA TYR A 149 0.80 32.47 6.48
C TYR A 149 -0.49 32.19 7.27
N LEU A 150 -1.28 33.23 7.56
CA LEU A 150 -2.54 33.14 8.31
C LEU A 150 -3.77 32.82 7.46
N ASP A 151 -3.60 32.43 6.20
CA ASP A 151 -4.69 31.99 5.32
C ASP A 151 -5.38 30.74 5.88
N GLU A 152 -6.61 30.90 6.42
CA GLU A 152 -7.35 29.83 7.09
C GLU A 152 -7.67 28.67 6.14
N ASN A 153 -7.95 28.94 4.85
CA ASN A 153 -8.26 27.89 3.88
C ASN A 153 -7.04 27.01 3.62
N LYS A 154 -5.87 27.61 3.41
CA LYS A 154 -4.62 26.84 3.24
C LYS A 154 -4.26 26.01 4.45
N LYS A 155 -4.57 26.50 5.65
CA LYS A 155 -4.35 25.76 6.89
C LYS A 155 -5.36 24.64 7.07
N LEU A 156 -6.61 24.87 6.67
CA LEU A 156 -7.64 23.84 6.67
C LEU A 156 -7.29 22.71 5.70
N ASP A 157 -6.79 23.03 4.49
CA ASP A 157 -6.30 22.05 3.52
C ASP A 157 -5.13 21.23 4.07
N ALA A 158 -4.24 21.86 4.84
CA ALA A 158 -3.14 21.16 5.52
C ALA A 158 -3.68 20.19 6.58
N ILE A 159 -4.66 20.59 7.39
CA ILE A 159 -5.31 19.71 8.37
C ILE A 159 -6.02 18.56 7.67
N TYR A 160 -6.77 18.84 6.60
CA TYR A 160 -7.46 17.82 5.82
C TYR A 160 -6.50 16.71 5.38
N ASN A 161 -5.32 17.06 4.85
CA ASN A 161 -4.36 16.07 4.40
C ASN A 161 -3.85 15.19 5.55
N GLU A 162 -3.54 15.79 6.69
CA GLU A 162 -3.10 15.08 7.88
C GLU A 162 -4.20 14.15 8.44
N VAL A 163 -5.43 14.67 8.58
CA VAL A 163 -6.58 13.91 9.08
C VAL A 163 -6.93 12.75 8.15
N LYS A 164 -6.93 12.98 6.83
CA LYS A 164 -7.17 11.93 5.82
C LYS A 164 -6.18 10.77 5.98
N TYR A 165 -4.89 11.04 6.16
CA TYR A 165 -3.89 9.98 6.33
C TYR A 165 -3.96 9.30 7.69
N ALA A 166 -4.28 10.03 8.76
CA ALA A 166 -4.46 9.45 10.08
C ALA A 166 -5.71 8.57 10.14
N ALA A 167 -6.80 8.98 9.49
CA ALA A 167 -8.06 8.26 9.43
C ALA A 167 -7.93 6.86 8.81
N LEU A 168 -7.01 6.69 7.84
CA LEU A 168 -6.70 5.38 7.24
C LEU A 168 -6.06 4.38 8.21
N LYS A 169 -5.51 4.87 9.34
CA LYS A 169 -4.77 4.07 10.32
C LYS A 169 -5.55 3.86 11.61
N VAL A 170 -6.75 4.42 11.71
CA VAL A 170 -7.60 4.23 12.87
C VAL A 170 -8.05 2.77 12.87
N GLU A 171 -7.98 2.08 14.00
CA GLU A 171 -8.54 0.73 14.09
C GLU A 171 -10.06 0.79 13.94
N HIS A 172 -10.60 0.11 12.93
CA HIS A 172 -12.02 -0.02 12.67
C HIS A 172 -12.30 -1.39 12.01
N GLU A 173 -13.36 -2.07 12.43
CA GLU A 173 -13.76 -3.39 11.92
C GLU A 173 -14.41 -3.25 10.52
N GLY A 174 -13.63 -2.91 9.49
CA GLY A 174 -14.09 -2.80 8.10
C GLY A 174 -15.00 -1.60 7.78
N ASP A 175 -15.50 -0.89 8.79
CA ASP A 175 -16.30 0.32 8.63
C ASP A 175 -15.46 1.58 8.42
N LEU A 176 -16.07 2.61 7.83
CA LEU A 176 -15.49 3.96 7.80
C LEU A 176 -15.28 4.48 9.23
N PRO A 177 -14.25 5.33 9.46
CA PRO A 177 -14.06 5.99 10.73
C PRO A 177 -15.30 6.82 11.09
N SER A 178 -15.68 6.79 12.36
CA SER A 178 -16.80 7.58 12.87
C SER A 178 -16.49 9.08 12.76
N ILE A 179 -17.55 9.90 12.65
CA ILE A 179 -17.41 11.36 12.68
C ILE A 179 -16.68 11.82 13.96
N GLY A 180 -16.92 11.16 15.11
CA GLY A 180 -16.23 11.47 16.36
C GLY A 180 -14.71 11.29 16.28
N GLN A 181 -14.25 10.20 15.65
CA GLN A 181 -12.82 9.98 15.41
C GLN A 181 -12.22 11.06 14.49
N ILE A 182 -12.95 11.48 13.45
CA ILE A 182 -12.49 12.56 12.57
C ILE A 182 -12.47 13.91 13.32
N ASP A 183 -13.46 14.19 14.17
CA ASP A 183 -13.53 15.39 15.00
C ASP A 183 -12.34 15.47 15.98
N GLU A 184 -11.97 14.34 16.59
CA GLU A 184 -10.80 14.24 17.48
C GLU A 184 -9.48 14.48 16.72
N LEU A 185 -9.30 13.84 15.57
CA LEU A 185 -8.13 14.06 14.72
C LEU A 185 -8.04 15.53 14.29
N PHE A 186 -9.15 16.12 13.85
CA PHE A 186 -9.20 17.54 13.49
C PHE A 186 -8.79 18.44 14.66
N ALA A 187 -9.30 18.18 15.87
CA ALA A 187 -8.98 18.97 17.06
C ALA A 187 -7.48 18.93 17.38
N GLN A 188 -6.85 17.75 17.32
CA GLN A 188 -5.42 17.57 17.56
C GLN A 188 -4.57 18.37 16.55
N TYR A 189 -4.88 18.24 15.25
CA TYR A 189 -4.13 18.94 14.20
C TYR A 189 -4.39 20.45 14.20
N LYS A 190 -5.62 20.89 14.53
CA LYS A 190 -5.97 22.29 14.75
C LYS A 190 -5.12 22.89 15.87
N GLU A 191 -5.05 22.24 17.02
CA GLU A 191 -4.25 22.69 18.15
C GLU A 191 -2.77 22.85 17.76
N LYS A 192 -2.21 21.85 17.08
CA LYS A 192 -0.82 21.89 16.58
C LYS A 192 -0.58 23.09 15.66
N ILE A 193 -1.49 23.37 14.73
CA ILE A 193 -1.39 24.50 13.81
C ILE A 193 -1.50 25.85 14.54
N VAL A 194 -2.43 25.98 15.48
CA VAL A 194 -2.60 27.18 16.31
C VAL A 194 -1.34 27.47 17.12
N ASN A 195 -0.80 26.45 17.79
CA ASN A 195 0.44 26.56 18.57
C ASN A 195 1.65 26.96 17.69
N ASN A 196 1.72 26.41 16.47
CA ASN A 196 2.76 26.77 15.51
C ASN A 196 2.61 28.21 15.01
N ALA A 197 1.38 28.68 14.77
CA ALA A 197 1.11 30.06 14.39
C ALA A 197 1.55 31.04 15.48
N GLN A 198 1.18 30.79 16.73
CA GLN A 198 1.59 31.62 17.87
C GLN A 198 3.12 31.74 17.97
N LYS A 199 3.84 30.61 17.91
CA LYS A 199 5.32 30.59 17.94
C LYS A 199 5.93 31.32 16.75
N HIS A 200 5.36 31.15 15.55
CA HIS A 200 5.87 31.78 14.34
C HIS A 200 5.72 33.31 14.38
N ILE A 201 4.53 33.81 14.77
CA ILE A 201 4.27 35.24 14.86
C ILE A 201 5.18 35.89 15.90
N ALA A 202 5.28 35.32 17.11
CA ALA A 202 6.15 35.82 18.16
C ALA A 202 7.62 35.91 17.69
N LYS A 203 8.09 34.91 16.94
CA LYS A 203 9.43 34.91 16.34
C LYS A 203 9.62 36.02 15.31
N GLN A 204 8.66 36.23 14.41
CA GLN A 204 8.75 37.28 13.39
C GLN A 204 8.67 38.68 14.00
N LEU A 205 7.82 38.88 15.01
CA LEU A 205 7.75 40.14 15.75
C LEU A 205 9.07 40.46 16.45
N LYS A 206 9.70 39.47 17.09
CA LYS A 206 11.03 39.65 17.69
C LYS A 206 12.05 40.05 16.63
N LYS A 207 12.05 39.37 15.48
CA LYS A 207 12.96 39.67 14.36
C LYS A 207 12.77 41.09 13.83
N ALA A 208 11.53 41.56 13.71
CA ALA A 208 11.25 42.90 13.21
C ALA A 208 11.72 44.04 14.16
N ARG A 209 11.95 43.72 15.45
CA ARG A 209 12.46 44.68 16.46
C ARG A 209 13.99 44.72 16.54
N THR A 210 14.69 43.85 15.80
CA THR A 210 16.15 43.71 15.86
C THR A 210 16.76 44.25 14.59
#